data_AF-A0A382W5N3-F1
#
_entry.id   AF-A0A382W5N3-F1
#
_cell.length_a   1.000
_cell.length_b   1.000
_cell.length_c   1.000
_cell.angle_alpha   90.00
_cell.angle_beta   90.00
_cell.angle_gamma   90.00
#
_symmetry.space_group_name_H-M   'P 1'
#
loop_
_entity.id
_entity.type
_entity.pdbx_description
1 polymer ?
#
loop_
_entity_poly.entity_id
_entity_poly.type
_entity_poly.pdbx_seq_one_letter_code
_entity_poly.pdbx_strand_id
1 'polypeptide(L)' 'IISNYPSSMPGDINSDEVVNILDIIQLANMILSGDYSDNADLNSDGVLNILDIVQIVNIILSG' A
#
# COMPACT_ATOMS: atom_id res chain seq x y z
N ILE A 1 10.80 26.70 5.77
CA ILE A 1 10.56 25.36 6.33
C ILE A 1 10.34 24.45 5.14
N ILE A 2 11.36 23.69 4.73
CA ILE A 2 11.16 22.64 3.72
C ILE A 2 10.63 21.46 4.52
N SER A 3 9.35 21.16 4.35
CA SER A 3 8.76 19.94 4.89
C SER A 3 9.35 18.76 4.13
N ASN A 4 10.25 18.01 4.77
CA ASN A 4 10.55 16.64 4.38
C ASN A 4 9.29 15.81 4.65
N TYR A 5 8.30 15.90 3.77
CA TYR A 5 7.32 14.82 3.70
C TYR A 5 8.09 13.62 3.17
N PRO A 6 8.16 12.49 3.90
CA PRO A 6 8.66 11.27 3.31
C PRO A 6 7.89 11.06 2.01
N SER A 7 8.61 10.91 0.90
CA SER A 7 8.01 10.52 -0.36
C SER A 7 7.34 9.19 -0.10
N SER A 8 6.00 9.17 0.00
CA SER A 8 5.27 7.91 0.07
C SER A 8 5.47 7.22 -1.27
N MET A 9 6.29 6.16 -1.29
CA MET A 9 6.40 5.29 -2.45
C MET A 9 5.05 4.56 -2.59
N PRO A 10 4.28 4.76 -3.67
CA PRO A 10 2.99 4.07 -3.81
C PRO A 10 3.19 2.56 -3.76
N GLY A 11 2.41 1.88 -2.91
CA GLY A 11 2.51 0.44 -2.70
C GLY A 11 3.52 -0.02 -1.64
N ASP A 12 4.30 0.89 -1.04
CA ASP A 12 5.19 0.58 0.11
C ASP A 12 4.37 0.66 1.40
N ILE A 13 3.73 -0.45 1.75
CA ILE A 13 2.79 -0.55 2.87
C ILE A 13 3.55 -0.77 4.18
N ASN A 14 4.68 -1.48 4.15
CA ASN A 14 5.47 -1.76 5.33
C ASN A 14 6.54 -0.69 5.64
N SER A 15 6.68 0.32 4.78
CA SER A 15 7.63 1.44 4.90
C SER A 15 9.10 0.99 4.92
N ASP A 16 9.44 -0.05 4.15
CA ASP A 16 10.81 -0.55 4.00
C ASP A 16 11.53 -0.02 2.74
N GLU A 17 10.89 0.90 2.01
CA GLU A 17 11.37 1.51 0.77
C GLU A 17 11.47 0.52 -0.42
N VAL A 18 10.85 -0.67 -0.33
CA VAL A 18 10.86 -1.70 -1.39
C VAL A 18 9.48 -2.31 -1.62
N VAL A 19 8.83 -1.97 -2.73
CA VAL A 19 7.54 -2.59 -3.10
C VAL A 19 7.73 -4.04 -3.55
N ASN A 20 7.28 -4.99 -2.74
CA ASN A 20 7.37 -6.41 -3.00
C ASN A 20 6.23 -7.23 -2.35
N ILE A 21 6.39 -8.55 -2.27
CA ILE A 21 5.36 -9.44 -1.70
C ILE A 21 5.07 -9.16 -0.21
N LEU A 22 5.99 -8.56 0.53
CA LEU A 22 5.80 -8.20 1.93
C LEU A 22 4.74 -7.11 2.11
N ASP A 23 4.61 -6.16 1.17
CA ASP A 23 3.55 -5.16 1.17
C ASP A 23 2.17 -5.77 0.97
N ILE A 24 2.08 -6.75 0.07
CA ILE A 24 0.85 -7.51 -0.17
C ILE A 24 0.45 -8.28 1.10
N ILE A 25 1.41 -8.89 1.80
CA ILE A 25 1.13 -9.61 3.05
C ILE A 25 0.65 -8.63 4.13
N GLN A 26 1.28 -7.46 4.26
CA GLN A 26 0.86 -6.44 5.22
C GLN A 26 -0.55 -5.92 4.91
N LEU A 27 -0.84 -5.62 3.64
CA LEU A 27 -2.16 -5.18 3.19
C LEU A 27 -3.23 -6.26 3.42
N ALA A 28 -2.94 -7.53 3.11
CA ALA A 28 -3.86 -8.63 3.37
C ALA A 28 -4.16 -8.78 4.87
N ASN A 29 -3.16 -8.60 5.74
CA ASN A 29 -3.39 -8.61 7.18
C ASN A 29 -4.29 -7.46 7.64
N MET A 30 -4.11 -6.25 7.10
CA MET A 30 -4.96 -5.10 7.40
C MET A 30 -6.43 -5.34 6.98
N ILE A 31 -6.65 -5.89 5.78
CA ILE A 31 -7.98 -6.27 5.30
C ILE A 31 -8.63 -7.30 6.25
N LEU A 32 -7.87 -8.29 6.72
CA LEU A 32 -8.37 -9.34 7.61
C LEU A 32 -8.60 -8.85 9.05
N SER A 33 -7.82 -7.87 9.54
CA SER A 33 -8.00 -7.27 10.86
C SER A 33 -9.06 -6.17 10.87
N GLY A 34 -9.43 -5.64 9.69
CA GLY A 34 -10.28 -4.46 9.57
C GLY A 34 -9.54 -3.15 9.89
N ASP A 35 -8.21 -3.17 9.92
CA ASP A 35 -7.40 -1.98 10.09
C ASP A 35 -7.37 -1.19 8.79
N TYR A 36 -7.57 0.13 8.89
CA TYR A 36 -7.57 1.03 7.75
C TYR A 36 -6.41 2.02 7.85
N SER A 37 -5.79 2.34 6.72
CA SER A 37 -4.80 3.40 6.58
C SER A 37 -4.90 4.02 5.19
N ASP A 38 -4.79 5.35 5.10
CA ASP A 38 -4.92 6.09 3.84
C ASP A 38 -3.83 5.71 2.82
N ASN A 39 -2.65 5.26 3.28
CA ASN A 39 -1.59 4.80 2.38
C ASN A 39 -1.85 3.42 1.78
N ALA A 40 -2.80 2.66 2.34
CA ALA A 40 -3.17 1.33 1.88
C ALA A 40 -4.37 1.34 0.91
N ASP A 41 -5.14 2.44 0.87
CA ASP A 41 -6.25 2.66 -0.07
C ASP A 41 -5.70 3.22 -1.39
N LEU A 42 -5.27 2.32 -2.25
CA LEU A 42 -4.51 2.66 -3.46
C LEU A 42 -5.40 3.07 -4.63
N ASN A 43 -6.71 2.81 -4.54
CA ASN A 43 -7.68 3.32 -5.51
C ASN A 43 -8.49 4.51 -4.97
N SER A 44 -8.29 4.90 -3.71
CA SER A 44 -8.94 6.02 -3.02
C SER A 44 -10.47 5.91 -2.99
N ASP A 45 -11.00 4.69 -2.86
CA ASP A 45 -12.45 4.43 -2.76
C ASP A 45 -12.97 4.39 -1.31
N GLY A 46 -12.07 4.51 -0.33
CA GLY A 46 -12.36 4.48 1.10
C GLY A 46 -12.54 3.07 1.67
N VAL A 47 -12.22 2.02 0.92
CA VAL A 47 -12.43 0.61 1.32
C VAL A 47 -11.20 -0.23 1.00
N LEU A 48 -10.46 -0.65 2.04
CA LEU A 48 -9.39 -1.63 1.85
C LEU A 48 -9.97 -3.00 1.45
N ASN A 49 -9.65 -3.45 0.25
CA ASN A 49 -10.10 -4.74 -0.26
C ASN A 49 -9.14 -5.32 -1.32
N ILE A 50 -9.60 -6.34 -2.03
CA ILE A 50 -8.78 -7.03 -3.05
C ILE A 50 -8.35 -6.10 -4.21
N LEU A 51 -9.08 -5.01 -4.45
CA LEU A 51 -8.72 -4.04 -5.48
C LEU A 51 -7.40 -3.32 -5.16
N ASP A 52 -7.13 -3.00 -3.90
CA ASP A 52 -5.85 -2.41 -3.47
C ASP A 52 -4.69 -3.40 -3.64
N ILE A 53 -4.91 -4.68 -3.33
CA ILE A 53 -3.92 -5.74 -3.57
C ILE A 53 -3.58 -5.83 -5.06
N VAL A 54 -4.59 -5.76 -5.94
CA VAL A 54 -4.37 -5.78 -7.39
C VAL A 54 -3.52 -4.59 -7.83
N GLN A 55 -3.67 -3.41 -7.21
CA GLN A 55 -2.83 -2.25 -7.49
C GLN A 55 -1.35 -2.50 -7.14
N ILE A 56 -1.05 -3.10 -5.97
CA ILE A 56 0.34 -3.47 -5.62
C ILE A 56 0.91 -4.49 -6.61
N VAL A 57 0.13 -5.50 -6.98
CA VAL A 57 0.56 -6.49 -7.99
C VAL A 57 0.87 -5.81 -9.32
N ASN A 58 0.05 -4.86 -9.76
CA ASN A 58 0.31 -4.08 -10.98
C ASN A 58 1.59 -3.26 -10.87
N ILE A 59 1.88 -2.65 -9.71
CA ILE A 59 3.12 -1.91 -9.46
C ILE A 59 4.33 -2.85 -9.58
N ILE A 60 4.28 -4.02 -8.94
CA ILE A 60 5.36 -5.02 -8.99
C ILE A 60 5.60 -5.51 -10.43
N LEU A 61 4.53 -5.75 -11.20
CA LEU A 61 4.64 -6.28 -12.56
C LEU A 61 4.95 -5.21 -13.63
N SER A 62 4.78 -3.92 -13.30
CA SER A 62 5.14 -2.81 -14.21
C SER A 62 6.61 -2.39 -14.10
N GLY A 63 7.38 -3.03 -13.20
CA GLY A 63 8.82 -2.85 -13.02
C GLY A 63 9.67 -3.45 -14.11
#